data_AF-G8NR07-F1
#
_entry.id   AF-G8NR07-F1
#
_cell.length_a   1.000
_cell.length_b   1.000
_cell.length_c   1.000
_cell.angle_alpha   90.00
_cell.angle_beta   90.00
_cell.angle_gamma   90.00
#
_symmetry.space_group_name_H-M   'P 1'
#
loop_
_entity.id
_entity.type
_entity.pdbx_description
1 polymer ?
#
loop_
_entity_poly.entity_id
_entity_poly.type
_entity_poly.pdbx_seq_one_letter_code
_entity_poly.pdbx_strand_id
1 'polypeptide(L)'
;MSDLTNVNFDTMTVAEFEEYLPDLFATGGGKVSEDPRFAKFLKANPDCAALVSDLETIAEHARSLFEPTHEPSDSVWSNIADKLKNGIVGDEDGINGTEHLAAE
;
A
#
# COMPACT_ATOMS: atom_id res chain seq x y z
N MET A 1 -4.66 -24.63 13.13
CA MET A 1 -5.29 -23.56 13.93
C MET A 1 -4.87 -23.80 15.36
N SER A 2 -4.04 -22.91 15.88
CA SER A 2 -3.59 -22.99 17.26
C SER A 2 -4.74 -22.68 18.21
N ASP A 3 -4.87 -23.44 19.30
CA ASP A 3 -5.93 -23.26 20.28
C ASP A 3 -5.58 -22.08 21.21
N LEU A 4 -5.92 -20.86 20.77
CA LEU A 4 -5.63 -19.61 21.48
C LEU A 4 -6.47 -19.40 22.74
N THR A 5 -7.40 -20.32 23.03
CA THR A 5 -8.37 -20.22 24.14
C THR A 5 -7.75 -20.43 25.52
N ASN A 6 -6.57 -21.06 25.59
CA ASN A 6 -5.90 -21.41 26.85
C ASN A 6 -4.50 -20.79 27.00
N VAL A 7 -4.12 -19.86 26.12
CA VAL A 7 -2.82 -19.19 26.15
C VAL A 7 -2.84 -18.07 27.19
N ASN A 8 -1.88 -18.10 28.11
CA ASN A 8 -1.67 -17.01 29.05
C ASN A 8 -0.74 -15.97 28.42
N PHE A 9 -1.33 -14.88 27.95
CA PHE A 9 -0.63 -13.78 27.27
C PHE A 9 0.33 -13.00 28.17
N ASP A 10 0.14 -13.05 29.49
CA ASP A 10 1.02 -12.39 30.46
C ASP A 10 2.35 -13.12 30.70
N THR A 11 2.39 -14.43 30.45
CA THR A 11 3.54 -15.28 30.80
C THR A 11 4.20 -15.94 29.59
N MET A 12 3.71 -15.68 28.37
CA MET A 12 4.31 -16.26 27.17
C MET A 12 5.69 -15.68 26.88
N THR A 13 6.50 -16.46 26.17
CA THR A 13 7.78 -16.00 25.63
C THR A 13 7.61 -15.29 24.29
N VAL A 14 8.64 -14.55 23.88
CA VAL A 14 8.69 -13.91 22.55
C VAL A 14 8.57 -14.94 21.41
N ALA A 15 9.23 -16.08 21.54
CA ALA A 15 9.17 -17.13 20.52
C ALA A 15 7.75 -17.71 20.37
N GLU A 16 7.05 -17.95 21.48
CA GLU A 16 5.66 -18.40 21.45
C GLU A 16 4.73 -17.34 20.87
N PHE A 17 4.97 -16.06 21.18
CA PHE A 17 4.21 -14.95 20.59
C PHE A 17 4.34 -14.90 19.07
N GLU A 18 5.57 -15.01 18.56
CA GLU A 18 5.85 -15.02 17.12
C GLU A 18 5.24 -16.23 16.40
N GLU A 19 5.20 -17.39 17.05
CA GLU A 19 4.57 -18.60 16.50
C GLU A 19 3.05 -18.43 16.33
N TYR A 20 2.39 -17.79 17.30
CA TYR A 20 0.95 -17.53 17.25
C TYR A 20 0.57 -16.28 16.45
N LEU A 21 1.53 -15.43 16.11
CA LEU A 21 1.30 -14.15 15.47
C LEU A 21 0.44 -14.24 14.20
N PRO A 22 0.66 -15.21 13.27
CA PRO A 22 -0.19 -15.35 12.08
C PRO A 22 -1.66 -15.65 12.43
N ASP A 23 -1.89 -16.54 13.40
CA ASP A 23 -3.24 -16.88 13.87
C ASP A 23 -3.90 -15.68 14.58
N LEU A 24 -3.12 -14.89 15.33
CA LEU A 24 -3.59 -13.66 16.00
C LEU A 24 -4.02 -12.59 15.01
N PHE A 25 -3.26 -12.37 13.94
CA PHE A 25 -3.65 -11.44 12.88
C PHE A 25 -4.89 -11.91 12.11
N ALA A 26 -5.00 -13.21 11.85
CA ALA A 26 -6.15 -13.79 11.16
C ALA A 26 -7.46 -13.71 11.98
N THR A 27 -7.37 -13.84 13.30
CA THR A 27 -8.54 -13.84 14.21
C THR A 27 -8.87 -12.46 14.78
N GLY A 28 -7.87 -11.59 14.95
CA GLY A 28 -7.98 -10.27 15.58
C GLY A 28 -8.27 -9.11 14.64
N GLY A 29 -8.74 -9.36 13.41
CA GLY A 29 -9.08 -8.30 12.46
C GLY A 29 -7.88 -7.50 11.95
N GLY A 30 -6.65 -7.99 12.17
CA GLY A 30 -5.41 -7.35 11.73
C GLY A 30 -4.93 -6.17 12.59
N LYS A 31 -5.43 -6.00 13.82
CA LYS A 31 -4.95 -5.02 14.82
C LYS A 31 -4.65 -5.70 16.16
N VAL A 32 -3.50 -6.35 16.24
CA VAL A 32 -3.03 -7.04 17.45
C VAL A 32 -2.51 -6.06 18.50
N SER A 33 -1.98 -4.91 18.08
CA SER A 33 -1.48 -3.83 18.96
C SER A 33 -2.58 -3.19 19.81
N GLU A 34 -3.83 -3.19 19.33
CA GLU A 34 -4.99 -2.60 20.00
C GLU A 34 -5.68 -3.56 20.97
N ASP A 35 -5.30 -4.85 20.96
CA ASP A 35 -5.94 -5.85 21.81
C ASP A 35 -5.43 -5.73 23.26
N PRO A 36 -6.33 -5.45 24.23
CA PRO A 36 -5.96 -5.27 25.64
C PRO A 36 -5.23 -6.46 26.26
N ARG A 37 -5.43 -7.67 25.72
CA ARG A 37 -4.78 -8.90 26.20
C ARG A 37 -3.26 -8.86 25.99
N PHE A 38 -2.79 -8.17 24.95
CA PHE A 38 -1.37 -8.07 24.61
C PHE A 38 -0.71 -6.79 25.14
N ALA A 39 -1.50 -5.80 25.59
CA ALA A 39 -0.98 -4.50 26.01
C ALA A 39 0.16 -4.59 27.04
N LYS A 40 0.06 -5.51 28.01
CA LYS A 40 1.11 -5.71 29.02
C LYS A 40 2.35 -6.41 28.45
N PHE A 41 2.15 -7.43 27.62
CA PHE A 41 3.23 -8.15 26.96
C PHE A 41 4.02 -7.25 26.01
N LEU A 42 3.32 -6.45 25.19
CA LEU A 42 3.92 -5.51 24.25
C LEU A 42 4.63 -4.36 24.97
N LYS A 43 4.11 -3.90 26.11
CA LYS A 43 4.80 -2.92 26.96
C LYS A 43 6.08 -3.48 27.59
N ALA A 44 6.10 -4.78 27.90
CA ALA A 44 7.28 -5.45 28.44
C ALA A 44 8.31 -5.81 27.35
N ASN A 45 7.87 -5.98 26.10
CA ASN A 45 8.69 -6.39 24.96
C ASN A 45 8.55 -5.38 23.80
N PRO A 46 9.33 -4.28 23.83
CA PRO A 46 9.21 -3.20 22.85
C PRO A 46 9.55 -3.65 21.41
N ASP A 47 10.47 -4.60 21.24
CA ASP A 47 10.82 -5.14 19.91
C ASP A 47 9.63 -5.88 19.28
N CYS A 48 8.87 -6.65 20.08
CA CYS A 48 7.64 -7.29 19.62
C CYS A 48 6.56 -6.27 19.26
N ALA A 49 6.46 -5.17 20.01
CA ALA A 49 5.53 -4.08 19.70
C ALA A 49 5.87 -3.40 18.37
N ALA A 50 7.17 -3.19 18.10
CA ALA A 50 7.63 -2.67 16.81
C ALA A 50 7.29 -3.65 15.67
N LEU A 51 7.57 -4.95 15.85
CA LEU A 51 7.24 -5.97 14.86
C LEU A 51 5.74 -6.02 14.53
N VAL A 52 4.88 -6.00 15.55
CA VAL A 52 3.42 -5.98 15.36
C VAL A 52 2.98 -4.74 14.61
N SER A 53 3.50 -3.56 14.98
CA SER A 53 3.21 -2.31 14.28
C SER A 53 3.60 -2.38 12.80
N ASP A 54 4.79 -2.89 12.48
CA ASP A 54 5.25 -3.02 11.10
C ASP A 54 4.34 -3.95 10.29
N LEU A 55 3.95 -5.09 10.87
CA LEU A 55 3.06 -6.05 10.22
C LEU A 55 1.65 -5.49 10.01
N GLU A 56 1.14 -4.68 10.94
CA GLU A 56 -0.13 -3.96 10.79
C GLU A 56 -0.06 -2.91 9.68
N THR A 57 1.05 -2.18 9.57
CA THR A 57 1.30 -1.24 8.48
C THR A 57 1.36 -1.97 7.13
N ILE A 58 2.09 -3.09 7.05
CA ILE A 58 2.15 -3.92 5.84
C ILE A 58 0.75 -4.43 5.46
N ALA A 59 -0.03 -4.94 6.42
CA ALA A 59 -1.37 -5.45 6.18
C ALA A 59 -2.32 -4.36 5.65
N GLU A 60 -2.21 -3.13 6.16
CA GLU A 60 -3.00 -1.98 5.69
C GLU A 60 -2.64 -1.62 4.25
N HIS A 61 -1.35 -1.52 3.92
CA HIS A 61 -0.91 -1.27 2.56
C HIS A 61 -1.28 -2.39 1.59
N ALA A 62 -1.15 -3.65 2.02
CA ALA A 62 -1.55 -4.80 1.22
C ALA A 62 -3.05 -4.76 0.91
N ARG A 63 -3.90 -4.34 1.86
CA ARG A 63 -5.35 -4.20 1.64
C ARG A 63 -5.66 -3.24 0.49
N SER A 64 -4.92 -2.13 0.35
CA SER A 64 -5.07 -1.21 -0.79
C SER A 64 -4.73 -1.86 -2.14
N LEU A 65 -3.80 -2.83 -2.17
CA LEU A 65 -3.50 -3.59 -3.40
C LEU A 65 -4.61 -4.57 -3.79
N PHE A 66 -5.44 -4.98 -2.83
CA PHE A 66 -6.58 -5.88 -3.06
C PHE A 66 -7.88 -5.14 -3.36
N GLU A 67 -7.92 -3.82 -3.26
CA GLU A 67 -9.06 -3.06 -3.76
C GLU A 67 -9.17 -3.29 -5.27
N PRO A 68 -10.36 -3.62 -5.80
CA PRO A 68 -10.53 -3.81 -7.22
C PRO A 68 -10.19 -2.49 -7.93
N THR A 69 -9.00 -2.43 -8.52
CA THR A 69 -8.66 -1.38 -9.47
C THR A 69 -9.60 -1.55 -10.65
N HIS A 70 -10.67 -0.77 -10.69
CA HIS A 70 -11.53 -0.71 -11.85
C HIS A 70 -10.66 -0.27 -13.04
N GLU A 71 -10.43 -1.20 -13.95
CA GLU A 71 -9.79 -0.87 -15.21
C GLU A 71 -10.64 0.19 -15.91
N PRO A 72 -10.05 1.30 -16.40
CA PRO A 72 -10.79 2.30 -17.14
C PRO A 72 -11.52 1.64 -18.32
N SER A 73 -12.70 2.15 -18.67
CA SER A 73 -13.44 1.59 -19.80
C SER A 73 -12.65 1.74 -21.11
N ASP A 74 -12.89 0.84 -22.07
CA ASP A 74 -12.26 0.88 -23.40
C ASP A 74 -12.42 2.24 -24.10
N SER A 75 -13.50 2.96 -23.82
CA SER A 75 -13.73 4.32 -24.31
C SER A 75 -12.75 5.33 -23.73
N VAL A 76 -12.41 5.22 -22.44
CA VAL A 76 -11.38 6.08 -21.80
C VAL A 76 -10.03 5.82 -22.45
N TRP A 77 -9.66 4.55 -22.65
CA TRP A 77 -8.41 4.17 -23.31
C TRP A 77 -8.34 4.64 -24.76
N SER A 78 -9.44 4.50 -25.51
CA SER A 78 -9.54 4.99 -26.89
C SER A 78 -9.36 6.51 -26.96
N ASN A 79 -10.00 7.27 -26.06
CA ASN A 79 -9.83 8.72 -25.98
C ASN A 79 -8.40 9.15 -25.61
N ILE A 80 -7.72 8.41 -24.73
CA ILE A 80 -6.32 8.66 -24.39
C ILE A 80 -5.44 8.40 -25.63
N ALA A 81 -5.64 7.29 -26.32
CA ALA A 81 -4.90 6.93 -27.53
C ALA A 81 -5.07 7.99 -28.64
N ASP A 82 -6.30 8.46 -28.88
CA ASP A 82 -6.59 9.52 -29.84
C ASP A 82 -5.91 10.84 -29.45
N LYS A 83 -5.97 11.22 -28.17
CA LYS A 83 -5.30 12.44 -27.69
C LYS A 83 -3.79 12.37 -27.82
N LEU A 84 -3.16 11.22 -27.57
CA LEU A 84 -1.71 11.04 -27.75
C LEU A 84 -1.33 11.11 -29.23
N LYS A 85 -2.11 10.47 -30.10
CA LYS A 85 -1.90 10.51 -31.55
C LYS A 85 -2.04 11.91 -32.13
N ASN A 86 -2.96 12.71 -31.59
CA ASN A 86 -3.22 14.08 -32.04
C ASN A 86 -2.31 15.12 -31.36
N GLY A 87 -1.80 14.85 -30.15
CA GLY A 87 -0.90 15.72 -29.39
C GLY A 87 0.57 15.60 -29.78
N ILE A 88 0.98 14.49 -30.41
CA ILE A 88 2.33 14.32 -30.98
C ILE A 88 2.49 15.14 -32.29
N VAL A 89 1.43 15.75 -32.81
CA VAL A 89 1.45 16.55 -34.06
C VAL A 89 1.41 18.07 -33.76
N GLY A 90 1.81 18.51 -32.57
CA GLY A 90 1.45 19.84 -32.06
C GLY A 90 2.52 20.71 -31.42
N ASP A 91 3.83 20.46 -31.54
CA ASP A 91 4.85 21.44 -31.13
C ASP A 91 6.21 21.24 -31.86
N GLU A 92 6.24 21.44 -33.17
CA GLU A 92 7.49 21.82 -33.86
C GLU A 92 7.17 22.56 -35.17
N ASP A 93 6.87 23.86 -35.06
CA ASP A 93 7.38 24.87 -36.01
C ASP A 93 7.03 26.28 -35.52
N GLY A 94 8.00 26.94 -34.90
CA GLY A 94 7.77 28.27 -34.36
C GLY A 94 9.00 29.03 -33.93
N ILE A 95 10.14 28.99 -34.64
CA ILE A 95 11.24 29.97 -34.45
C ILE A 95 12.01 30.29 -35.76
N ASN A 96 11.69 31.47 -36.33
CA ASN A 96 12.53 32.47 -37.04
C ASN A 96 13.20 32.23 -38.41
N GLY A 97 12.89 33.15 -39.32
CA GLY A 97 13.68 33.47 -40.53
C GLY A 97 13.14 34.68 -41.30
N THR A 98 13.00 35.84 -40.65
CA THR A 98 12.75 37.11 -41.34
C THR A 98 14.02 37.59 -42.03
N GLU A 99 14.28 37.14 -43.26
CA GLU A 99 15.28 37.75 -44.13
C GLU A 99 14.60 38.48 -45.29
N HIS A 100 14.45 39.79 -45.04
CA HIS A 100 14.57 40.91 -45.96
C HIS A 100 15.06 40.58 -47.38
N LEU A 101 14.23 40.83 -48.40
CA LEU A 101 14.71 41.36 -49.68
C LEU A 101 13.72 42.39 -50.24
N ALA A 102 14.27 43.57 -50.44
CA ALA A 102 13.63 44.80 -50.86
C ALA A 102 13.10 44.72 -52.31
N ALA A 103 12.10 45.58 -52.55
CA ALA A 103 11.61 45.92 -53.88
C ALA A 103 12.71 46.56 -54.73
N GLU A 104 12.80 46.14 -55.99
CA GLU A 104 13.12 46.99 -57.16
C GLU A 104 12.29 46.51 -58.35
#